data_AF-A0A3B8VVY5-F1
#
_entry.id   AF-A0A3B8VVY5-F1
#
_cell.length_a   1.000
_cell.length_b   1.000
_cell.length_c   1.000
_cell.angle_alpha   90.00
_cell.angle_beta   90.00
_cell.angle_gamma   90.00
#
_symmetry.space_group_name_H-M   'P 1'
#
loop_
_entity.id
_entity.type
_entity.pdbx_description
1 polymer ?
#
loop_
_entity_poly.entity_id
_entity_poly.type
_entity_poly.pdbx_seq_one_letter_code
_entity_poly.pdbx_strand_id
1 'polypeptide(L)'
;PLDLKSIFVRSDNGDMVQLDNLVTLKESVAPPQLYRYNRFVSATISTGLAKGYTIGDGLDEMDRIAKETLDGSFRTALTGESKEFRESSSSLMFAFILALLLIYLVLAAQFESFKDPMVIMVTVPLAIAGALIFMAYSGTTLNIFSQIGIIMLIGLVAKNGILIVEFANQRQEEGLSKAEAILTASVQRLRPILMTSTSTLLGLLPLVYASGEGANSRISMGISVVGGMLVST
;
A
#
# COMPACT_ATOMS: atom_id res chain seq x y z
N PRO A 1 11.96 22.26 -51.14
CA PRO A 1 13.13 23.09 -50.74
C PRO A 1 13.61 24.02 -51.88
N LEU A 2 12.96 25.18 -52.05
CA LEU A 2 13.38 26.20 -53.03
C LEU A 2 14.38 27.20 -52.43
N ASP A 3 14.47 27.27 -51.10
CA ASP A 3 15.29 28.24 -50.37
C ASP A 3 16.81 28.00 -50.50
N LEU A 4 17.24 26.77 -50.83
CA LEU A 4 18.67 26.50 -51.06
C LEU A 4 19.18 27.09 -52.38
N LYS A 5 18.30 27.40 -53.33
CA LYS A 5 18.64 28.04 -54.61
C LYS A 5 18.81 29.55 -54.52
N SER A 6 18.32 30.18 -53.44
CA SER A 6 18.45 31.62 -53.20
C SER A 6 19.68 31.98 -52.36
N ILE A 7 20.38 30.98 -51.80
CA ILE A 7 21.59 31.18 -51.00
C ILE A 7 22.83 30.98 -51.87
N PHE A 8 23.67 32.01 -51.96
CA PHE A 8 24.92 32.00 -52.72
C PHE A 8 26.12 32.12 -51.78
N VAL A 9 27.16 31.33 -52.05
CA VAL A 9 28.43 31.35 -51.33
C VAL A 9 29.53 31.77 -52.29
N ARG A 10 30.43 32.65 -51.85
CA ARG A 10 31.55 33.16 -52.67
C ARG A 10 32.70 32.15 -52.66
N SER A 11 33.16 31.75 -53.85
CA SER A 11 34.36 30.93 -54.07
C SER A 11 35.64 31.77 -53.91
N ASP A 12 36.78 31.11 -53.70
CA ASP A 12 38.10 31.75 -53.60
C ASP A 12 38.47 32.55 -54.86
N ASN A 13 37.86 32.19 -55.99
CA ASN A 13 38.01 32.90 -57.28
C ASN A 13 37.05 34.10 -57.44
N GLY A 14 36.25 34.43 -56.42
CA GLY A 14 35.32 35.56 -56.41
C GLY A 14 33.91 35.27 -56.94
N ASP A 15 33.72 34.12 -57.59
CA ASP A 15 32.44 33.69 -58.16
C ASP A 15 31.40 33.32 -57.10
N MET A 16 30.12 33.62 -57.39
CA MET A 16 29.00 33.26 -56.51
C MET A 16 28.42 31.91 -56.93
N VAL A 17 28.54 30.90 -56.07
CA VAL A 17 28.03 29.54 -56.32
C VAL A 17 26.77 29.31 -55.49
N GLN A 18 25.72 28.76 -56.10
CA GLN A 18 24.50 28.38 -55.39
C GLN A 18 24.76 27.22 -54.43
N LEU A 19 24.21 27.29 -53.22
CA LEU A 19 24.41 26.28 -52.18
C LEU A 19 23.87 24.90 -52.58
N ASP A 20 22.84 24.85 -53.44
CA ASP A 20 22.28 23.63 -54.05
C ASP A 20 23.32 22.82 -54.84
N ASN A 21 24.35 23.46 -55.41
CA ASN A 21 25.42 22.78 -56.15
C ASN A 21 26.44 22.07 -55.23
N LEU A 22 26.44 22.38 -53.92
CA LEU A 22 27.43 21.90 -52.96
C LEU A 22 26.83 20.96 -51.91
N VAL A 23 25.51 21.00 -51.70
CA VAL A 23 24.83 20.27 -50.62
C VAL A 23 23.80 19.30 -51.20
N THR A 24 23.89 18.02 -50.81
CA THR A 24 22.85 17.03 -51.11
C THR A 24 21.87 16.94 -49.95
N LEU A 25 20.63 17.36 -50.17
CA LEU A 25 19.57 17.21 -49.17
C LEU A 25 19.08 15.76 -49.12
N LYS A 26 19.04 15.18 -47.93
CA LYS A 26 18.34 13.92 -47.66
C LYS A 26 17.24 14.17 -46.65
N GLU A 27 16.00 13.97 -47.07
CA GLU A 27 14.87 14.01 -46.14
C GLU A 27 14.93 12.77 -45.24
N SER A 28 14.90 13.00 -43.93
CA SER A 28 14.83 11.94 -42.93
C SER A 28 13.84 12.33 -41.85
N VAL A 29 13.18 11.32 -41.29
CA VAL A 29 12.27 11.51 -40.16
C VAL A 29 13.01 11.10 -38.91
N ALA A 30 13.22 12.05 -38.01
CA ALA A 30 13.82 11.82 -36.70
C ALA A 30 12.91 12.42 -35.62
N PRO A 31 12.81 11.79 -34.43
CA PRO A 31 12.09 12.39 -33.32
C PRO A 31 12.78 13.69 -32.89
N PRO A 32 12.02 14.75 -32.53
CA PRO A 32 12.58 16.03 -32.12
C PRO A 32 13.36 15.95 -30.80
N GLN A 33 13.04 14.94 -29.97
CA GLN A 33 13.73 14.68 -28.71
C GLN A 33 13.77 13.17 -28.42
N LEU A 34 14.90 12.70 -27.90
CA LEU A 34 15.04 11.35 -27.36
C LEU A 34 14.83 11.39 -25.84
N TYR A 35 13.70 10.87 -25.38
CA TYR A 35 13.43 10.73 -23.96
C TYR A 35 14.32 9.65 -23.35
N ARG A 36 14.78 9.90 -22.12
CA ARG A 36 15.60 8.97 -21.37
C ARG A 36 15.05 8.78 -19.97
N TYR A 37 15.04 7.53 -19.52
CA TYR A 37 14.70 7.13 -18.16
C TYR A 37 15.74 6.15 -17.64
N ASN A 38 16.22 6.35 -16.41
CA ASN A 38 17.30 5.55 -15.81
C ASN A 38 18.54 5.39 -16.73
N ARG A 39 18.90 6.44 -17.47
CA ARG A 39 20.02 6.49 -18.44
C ARG A 39 19.82 5.66 -19.73
N PHE A 40 18.66 5.05 -19.94
CA PHE A 40 18.30 4.36 -21.18
C PHE A 40 17.38 5.23 -22.03
N VAL A 41 17.42 5.09 -23.36
CA VAL A 41 16.40 5.67 -24.25
C VAL A 41 15.08 4.99 -23.93
N SER A 42 14.04 5.77 -23.69
CA SER A 42 12.76 5.28 -23.18
C SER A 42 11.58 5.87 -23.93
N ALA A 43 10.53 5.09 -24.08
CA ALA A 43 9.21 5.57 -24.46
C ALA A 43 8.31 5.54 -23.22
N THR A 44 7.61 6.65 -22.96
CA THR A 44 6.65 6.73 -21.84
C THR A 44 5.29 6.28 -22.33
N ILE A 45 4.70 5.29 -21.65
CA ILE A 45 3.34 4.82 -21.90
C ILE A 45 2.50 5.22 -20.69
N SER A 46 1.44 5.98 -20.93
CA SER A 46 0.51 6.42 -19.89
C SER A 46 -0.89 5.92 -20.25
N THR A 47 -1.59 5.36 -19.26
CA THR A 47 -2.97 4.85 -19.44
C THR A 47 -3.82 5.24 -18.23
N GLY A 48 -5.13 5.34 -18.43
CA GLY A 48 -6.09 5.42 -17.35
C GLY A 48 -6.61 4.03 -16.99
N LEU A 49 -7.07 3.85 -15.75
CA LEU A 49 -7.68 2.59 -15.32
C LEU A 49 -9.11 2.45 -15.85
N ALA A 50 -9.46 1.23 -16.28
CA ALA A 50 -10.84 0.88 -16.58
C ALA A 50 -11.70 0.91 -15.31
N LYS A 51 -13.00 1.23 -15.46
CA LYS A 51 -13.92 1.33 -14.33
C LYS A 51 -14.01 -0.01 -13.59
N GLY A 52 -13.74 0.02 -12.28
CA GLY A 52 -13.80 -1.17 -11.41
C GLY A 52 -12.47 -1.93 -11.23
N TYR A 53 -11.39 -1.48 -11.87
CA TYR A 53 -10.06 -2.08 -11.71
C TYR A 53 -9.18 -1.24 -10.77
N THR A 54 -8.31 -1.93 -10.03
CA THR A 54 -7.34 -1.30 -9.13
C THR A 54 -6.06 -0.93 -9.87
N ILE A 55 -5.23 -0.07 -9.25
CA ILE A 55 -3.88 0.21 -9.75
C ILE A 55 -3.07 -1.08 -9.86
N GLY A 56 -3.22 -2.01 -8.91
CA GLY A 56 -2.56 -3.31 -8.93
C GLY A 56 -2.91 -4.12 -10.19
N ASP A 57 -4.22 -4.25 -10.48
CA ASP A 57 -4.69 -4.99 -11.65
C ASP A 57 -4.15 -4.38 -12.96
N GLY A 58 -4.14 -3.04 -13.04
CA GLY A 58 -3.59 -2.33 -14.19
C GLY A 58 -2.08 -2.57 -14.37
N LEU A 59 -1.32 -2.59 -13.27
CA LEU A 59 0.12 -2.86 -13.31
C LEU A 59 0.44 -4.31 -13.67
N ASP A 60 -0.32 -5.26 -13.14
CA ASP A 60 -0.15 -6.68 -13.45
C ASP A 60 -0.49 -6.96 -14.92
N GLU A 61 -1.52 -6.30 -15.45
CA GLU A 61 -1.88 -6.38 -16.87
C GLU A 61 -0.83 -5.72 -17.77
N MET A 62 -0.28 -4.57 -17.38
CA MET A 62 0.85 -3.94 -18.08
C MET A 62 2.08 -4.86 -18.09
N ASP A 63 2.39 -5.52 -16.98
CA ASP A 63 3.49 -6.48 -16.88
C ASP A 63 3.23 -7.73 -17.74
N ARG A 64 1.97 -8.19 -17.85
CA ARG A 64 1.58 -9.29 -18.75
C ARG A 64 1.79 -8.91 -20.22
N ILE A 65 1.26 -7.77 -20.65
CA ILE A 65 1.40 -7.28 -22.04
C ILE A 65 2.87 -7.04 -22.39
N ALA A 66 3.64 -6.47 -21.45
CA ALA A 66 5.07 -6.26 -21.63
C ALA A 66 5.81 -7.58 -21.86
N LYS A 67 5.49 -8.64 -21.10
CA LYS A 67 6.10 -9.97 -21.29
C LYS A 67 5.75 -10.62 -22.63
N GLU A 68 4.56 -10.33 -23.17
CA GLU A 68 4.10 -10.88 -24.46
C GLU A 68 4.66 -10.10 -25.67
N THR A 69 4.82 -8.79 -25.53
CA THR A 69 5.14 -7.89 -26.66
C THR A 69 6.62 -7.54 -26.74
N LEU A 70 7.31 -7.43 -25.59
CA LEU A 70 8.70 -7.00 -25.53
C LEU A 70 9.64 -8.20 -25.52
N ASP A 71 10.69 -8.13 -26.33
CA ASP A 71 11.81 -9.08 -26.26
C ASP A 71 12.77 -8.74 -25.10
N GLY A 72 13.77 -9.59 -24.88
CA GLY A 72 14.76 -9.41 -23.80
C GLY A 72 15.67 -8.18 -23.95
N SER A 73 15.56 -7.40 -25.03
CA SER A 73 16.33 -6.16 -25.22
C SER A 73 15.72 -4.96 -24.47
N PHE A 74 14.45 -5.05 -24.09
CA PHE A 74 13.73 -3.98 -23.39
C PHE A 74 13.67 -4.21 -21.88
N ARG A 75 13.59 -3.11 -21.13
CA ARG A 75 13.32 -3.11 -19.69
C ARG A 75 12.16 -2.18 -19.39
N THR A 76 11.24 -2.62 -18.55
CA THR A 76 10.14 -1.79 -18.06
C THR A 76 10.55 -1.09 -16.76
N ALA A 77 10.06 0.12 -16.57
CA ALA A 77 10.21 0.84 -15.31
C ALA A 77 8.96 1.69 -15.05
N LEU A 78 8.49 1.65 -13.80
CA LEU A 78 7.34 2.44 -13.37
C LEU A 78 7.80 3.84 -12.93
N THR A 79 6.92 4.82 -13.08
CA THR A 79 7.13 6.20 -12.63
C THR A 79 5.85 6.76 -12.01
N GLY A 80 5.95 7.87 -11.28
CA GLY A 80 4.82 8.52 -10.60
C GLY A 80 4.09 7.61 -9.61
N GLU A 81 2.77 7.74 -9.54
CA GLU A 81 1.90 7.01 -8.60
C GLU A 81 2.03 5.48 -8.71
N SER A 82 2.26 4.95 -9.91
CA SER A 82 2.48 3.51 -10.14
C SER A 82 3.73 2.99 -9.44
N LYS A 83 4.81 3.79 -9.46
CA LYS A 83 6.06 3.46 -8.77
C LYS A 83 5.86 3.52 -7.26
N GLU A 84 5.25 4.61 -6.78
CA GLU A 84 4.95 4.81 -5.37
C GLU A 84 4.07 3.70 -4.81
N PHE A 85 3.05 3.24 -5.55
CA PHE A 85 2.23 2.10 -5.18
C PHE A 85 3.07 0.82 -5.01
N ARG A 86 3.88 0.44 -6.02
CA ARG A 86 4.68 -0.80 -5.97
C ARG A 86 5.72 -0.77 -4.85
N GLU A 87 6.43 0.34 -4.68
CA GLU A 87 7.45 0.51 -3.64
C GLU A 87 6.81 0.56 -2.24
N SER A 88 5.69 1.26 -2.07
CA SER A 88 4.99 1.37 -0.79
C SER A 88 4.34 0.05 -0.38
N SER A 89 3.69 -0.67 -1.30
CA SER A 89 3.07 -1.97 -1.00
C SER A 89 4.09 -2.99 -0.49
N SER A 90 5.29 -3.06 -1.09
CA SER A 90 6.37 -3.93 -0.60
C SER A 90 6.87 -3.51 0.78
N SER A 91 7.08 -2.21 0.98
CA SER A 91 7.60 -1.66 2.24
C SER A 91 6.62 -1.85 3.40
N LEU A 92 5.31 -1.73 3.13
CA LEU A 92 4.27 -1.90 4.13
C LEU A 92 4.07 -3.37 4.52
N MET A 93 4.19 -4.31 3.59
CA MET A 93 4.18 -5.74 3.92
C MET A 93 5.35 -6.11 4.84
N PHE A 94 6.54 -5.58 4.57
CA PHE A 94 7.69 -5.74 5.45
C PHE A 94 7.44 -5.12 6.84
N ALA A 95 6.95 -3.88 6.89
CA ALA A 95 6.61 -3.21 8.14
C ALA A 95 5.54 -3.95 8.95
N PHE A 96 4.55 -4.56 8.28
CA PHE A 96 3.50 -5.36 8.90
C PHE A 96 4.05 -6.61 9.58
N ILE A 97 4.92 -7.37 8.89
CA ILE A 97 5.58 -8.56 9.47
C ILE A 97 6.47 -8.15 10.64
N LEU A 98 7.23 -7.07 10.48
CA LEU A 98 8.09 -6.53 11.53
C LEU A 98 7.27 -6.10 12.75
N ALA A 99 6.13 -5.44 12.55
CA ALA A 99 5.24 -5.02 13.63
C ALA A 99 4.68 -6.23 14.41
N LEU A 100 4.21 -7.27 13.72
CA LEU A 100 3.76 -8.51 14.37
C LEU A 100 4.87 -9.17 15.19
N LEU A 101 6.07 -9.25 14.63
CA LEU A 101 7.24 -9.81 15.31
C LEU A 101 7.61 -8.99 16.54
N LEU A 102 7.64 -7.66 16.43
CA LEU A 102 7.95 -6.77 17.55
C LEU A 102 6.89 -6.84 18.65
N ILE A 103 5.61 -6.83 18.30
CA ILE A 103 4.53 -6.98 19.29
C ILE A 103 4.64 -8.34 19.99
N TYR A 104 4.89 -9.42 19.24
CA TYR A 104 5.10 -10.74 19.83
C TYR A 104 6.28 -10.76 20.82
N LEU A 105 7.42 -10.20 20.44
CA LEU A 105 8.61 -10.15 21.31
C LEU A 105 8.40 -9.29 22.56
N VAL A 106 7.74 -8.13 22.42
CA VAL A 106 7.42 -7.26 23.55
C VAL A 106 6.47 -7.97 24.53
N LEU A 107 5.46 -8.66 24.02
CA LEU A 107 4.55 -9.45 24.84
C LEU A 107 5.26 -10.65 25.49
N ALA A 108 6.15 -11.32 24.76
CA ALA A 108 6.92 -12.44 25.32
C ALA A 108 7.82 -11.99 26.46
N ALA A 109 8.43 -10.82 26.33
CA ALA A 109 9.19 -10.20 27.42
C ALA A 109 8.27 -9.79 28.59
N GLN A 110 7.08 -9.24 28.30
CA GLN A 110 6.14 -8.80 29.33
C GLN A 110 5.58 -9.96 30.18
N PHE A 111 5.25 -11.08 29.54
CA PHE A 111 4.69 -12.26 30.23
C PHE A 111 5.76 -13.26 30.68
N GLU A 112 7.04 -13.00 30.42
CA GLU A 112 8.15 -13.94 30.63
C GLU A 112 7.86 -15.34 30.03
N SER A 113 7.10 -15.37 28.93
CA SER A 113 6.49 -16.59 28.37
C SER A 113 6.31 -16.46 26.88
N PHE A 114 6.67 -17.50 26.12
CA PHE A 114 6.45 -17.56 24.67
C PHE A 114 5.04 -18.06 24.29
N LYS A 115 4.31 -18.64 25.26
CA LYS A 115 2.98 -19.25 25.03
C LYS A 115 1.87 -18.21 25.12
N ASP A 116 1.92 -17.35 26.13
CA ASP A 116 0.86 -16.37 26.40
C ASP A 116 0.70 -15.32 25.28
N PRO A 117 1.79 -14.78 24.69
CA PRO A 117 1.71 -13.93 23.51
C PRO A 117 1.10 -14.65 22.30
N MET A 118 1.35 -15.95 22.15
CA MET A 118 0.83 -16.72 21.03
C MET A 118 -0.70 -16.83 21.11
N VAL A 119 -1.26 -16.97 22.31
CA VAL A 119 -2.72 -16.95 22.54
C VAL A 119 -3.31 -15.60 22.11
N ILE A 120 -2.65 -14.49 22.45
CA ILE A 120 -3.08 -13.14 22.05
C ILE A 120 -3.00 -13.00 20.52
N MET A 121 -1.94 -13.52 19.89
CA MET A 121 -1.76 -13.43 18.44
C MET A 121 -2.83 -14.16 17.63
N VAL A 122 -3.52 -15.16 18.19
CA VAL A 122 -4.65 -15.83 17.51
C VAL A 122 -5.82 -14.86 17.27
N THR A 123 -5.95 -13.82 18.08
CA THR A 123 -7.01 -12.80 17.91
C THR A 123 -6.75 -11.87 16.71
N VAL A 124 -5.49 -11.76 16.27
CA VAL A 124 -5.08 -10.83 15.20
C VAL A 124 -5.60 -11.26 13.83
N PRO A 125 -5.44 -12.52 13.37
CA PRO A 125 -6.07 -12.99 12.14
C PRO A 125 -7.59 -12.80 12.11
N LEU A 126 -8.26 -12.97 13.26
CA LEU A 126 -9.70 -12.76 13.38
C LEU A 126 -10.08 -11.28 13.16
N ALA A 127 -9.32 -10.36 13.76
CA ALA A 127 -9.52 -8.92 13.56
C ALA A 127 -9.28 -8.51 12.10
N ILE A 128 -8.23 -9.05 11.47
CA ILE A 128 -7.93 -8.81 10.05
C ILE A 128 -9.07 -9.35 9.17
N ALA A 129 -9.58 -10.54 9.46
CA ALA A 129 -10.71 -11.11 8.74
C ALA A 129 -11.95 -10.19 8.84
N GLY A 130 -12.25 -9.67 10.04
CA GLY A 130 -13.32 -8.69 10.23
C GLY A 130 -13.11 -7.41 9.42
N ALA A 131 -11.90 -6.87 9.41
CA ALA A 131 -11.55 -5.70 8.62
C ALA A 131 -11.77 -5.96 7.11
N LEU A 132 -11.30 -7.09 6.59
CA LEU A 132 -11.42 -7.46 5.19
C LEU A 132 -12.89 -7.68 4.77
N ILE A 133 -13.70 -8.32 5.62
CA ILE A 133 -15.13 -8.55 5.36
C ILE A 133 -15.88 -7.21 5.24
N PHE A 134 -15.65 -6.29 6.18
CA PHE A 134 -16.30 -4.97 6.15
C PHE A 134 -15.81 -4.11 4.98
N MET A 135 -14.52 -4.17 4.66
CA MET A 135 -13.97 -3.49 3.48
C MET A 135 -14.59 -4.02 2.18
N ALA A 136 -14.71 -5.34 2.06
CA ALA A 136 -15.35 -5.97 0.90
C ALA A 136 -16.83 -5.56 0.80
N TYR A 137 -17.56 -5.53 1.92
CA TYR A 137 -18.96 -5.08 1.96
C TYR A 137 -19.11 -3.60 1.57
N SER A 138 -18.19 -2.74 2.02
CA SER A 138 -18.19 -1.31 1.67
C SER A 138 -17.57 -1.00 0.30
N GLY A 139 -17.17 -2.01 -0.47
CA GLY A 139 -16.56 -1.83 -1.79
C GLY A 139 -15.21 -1.10 -1.77
N THR A 140 -14.51 -1.13 -0.62
CA THR A 140 -13.22 -0.46 -0.45
C THR A 140 -12.07 -1.45 -0.63
N THR A 141 -11.05 -1.04 -1.38
CA THR A 141 -9.91 -1.90 -1.70
C THR A 141 -8.80 -1.80 -0.66
N LEU A 142 -7.91 -2.80 -0.64
CA LEU A 142 -6.70 -2.75 0.17
C LEU A 142 -5.72 -1.71 -0.41
N ASN A 143 -5.61 -0.58 0.26
CA ASN A 143 -4.66 0.49 -0.04
C ASN A 143 -3.75 0.80 1.15
N ILE A 144 -2.78 1.69 0.96
CA ILE A 144 -1.81 2.11 1.99
C ILE A 144 -2.51 2.55 3.29
N PHE A 145 -3.59 3.32 3.20
CA PHE A 145 -4.31 3.81 4.38
C PHE A 145 -5.06 2.72 5.13
N SER A 146 -5.68 1.77 4.42
CA SER A 146 -6.29 0.59 5.04
C SER A 146 -5.25 -0.32 5.68
N GLN A 147 -4.05 -0.45 5.11
CA GLN A 147 -2.96 -1.23 5.71
C GLN A 147 -2.46 -0.58 7.00
N ILE A 148 -2.30 0.75 7.02
CA ILE A 148 -1.99 1.50 8.25
C ILE A 148 -3.11 1.28 9.30
N GLY A 149 -4.38 1.31 8.87
CA GLY A 149 -5.52 0.99 9.73
C GLY A 149 -5.44 -0.41 10.32
N ILE A 150 -5.14 -1.42 9.51
CA ILE A 150 -4.94 -2.81 9.95
C ILE A 150 -3.77 -2.92 10.95
N ILE A 151 -2.65 -2.23 10.72
CA ILE A 151 -1.52 -2.21 11.68
C ILE A 151 -1.97 -1.61 13.02
N MET A 152 -2.74 -0.52 12.98
CA MET A 152 -3.29 0.11 14.19
C MET A 152 -4.26 -0.82 14.92
N LEU A 153 -5.11 -1.53 14.17
CA LEU A 153 -6.07 -2.51 14.67
C LEU A 153 -5.38 -3.63 15.45
N ILE A 154 -4.21 -4.12 15.01
CA ILE A 154 -3.46 -5.15 15.73
C ILE A 154 -3.20 -4.71 17.18
N GLY A 155 -2.73 -3.47 17.39
CA GLY A 155 -2.47 -2.94 18.73
C GLY A 155 -3.75 -2.78 19.57
N LEU A 156 -4.83 -2.31 18.94
CA LEU A 156 -6.14 -2.13 19.59
C LEU A 156 -6.73 -3.47 20.07
N VAL A 157 -6.61 -4.51 19.25
CA VAL A 157 -7.11 -5.86 19.58
C VAL A 157 -6.18 -6.58 20.55
N ALA A 158 -4.87 -6.43 20.38
CA ALA A 158 -3.89 -7.01 21.29
C ALA A 158 -4.12 -6.52 22.73
N LYS A 159 -4.46 -5.24 22.93
CA LYS A 159 -4.82 -4.70 24.26
C LYS A 159 -5.93 -5.50 24.95
N ASN A 160 -6.97 -5.91 24.22
CA ASN A 160 -8.08 -6.69 24.78
C ASN A 160 -7.60 -8.09 25.18
N GLY A 161 -6.78 -8.73 24.33
CA GLY A 161 -6.16 -10.02 24.64
C GLY A 161 -5.21 -9.97 25.84
N ILE A 162 -4.36 -8.94 25.92
CA ILE A 162 -3.43 -8.70 27.03
C ILE A 162 -4.18 -8.66 28.36
N LEU A 163 -5.26 -7.87 28.44
CA LEU A 163 -6.03 -7.71 29.68
C LEU A 163 -6.66 -9.02 30.20
N ILE A 164 -7.11 -9.89 29.30
CA ILE A 164 -7.72 -11.17 29.67
C ILE A 164 -6.64 -12.16 30.11
N VAL A 165 -5.56 -12.27 29.34
CA VAL A 165 -4.46 -13.22 29.63
C VAL A 165 -3.73 -12.84 30.91
N GLU A 166 -3.43 -11.56 31.11
CA GLU A 166 -2.81 -11.05 32.34
C GLU A 166 -3.65 -11.37 33.57
N PHE A 167 -4.96 -11.12 33.51
CA PHE A 167 -5.85 -11.41 34.64
C PHE A 167 -6.04 -12.90 34.87
N ALA A 168 -6.11 -13.70 33.79
CA ALA A 168 -6.19 -15.14 33.92
C ALA A 168 -4.91 -15.71 34.56
N ASN A 169 -3.73 -15.19 34.22
CA ASN A 169 -2.46 -15.60 34.82
C ASN A 169 -2.41 -15.22 36.32
N GLN A 170 -2.80 -13.98 36.67
CA GLN A 170 -2.89 -13.56 38.08
C GLN A 170 -3.83 -14.47 38.90
N ARG A 171 -4.99 -14.85 38.34
CA ARG A 171 -5.91 -15.78 39.02
C ARG A 171 -5.38 -17.20 39.14
N GLN A 172 -4.59 -17.66 38.17
CA GLN A 172 -3.91 -18.96 38.28
C GLN A 172 -2.84 -18.93 39.38
N GLU A 173 -2.12 -17.82 39.54
CA GLU A 173 -1.17 -17.62 40.64
C GLU A 173 -1.86 -17.58 42.02
N GLU A 174 -3.08 -17.04 42.09
CA GLU A 174 -3.95 -17.10 43.28
C GLU A 174 -4.48 -18.53 43.58
N GLY A 175 -4.16 -19.52 42.75
CA GLY A 175 -4.49 -20.94 42.95
C GLY A 175 -5.77 -21.42 42.27
N LEU A 176 -6.42 -20.60 41.43
CA LEU A 176 -7.60 -21.04 40.67
C LEU A 176 -7.20 -22.01 39.54
N SER A 177 -8.13 -22.90 39.19
CA SER A 177 -7.96 -23.73 37.98
C SER A 177 -7.99 -22.86 36.71
N LYS A 178 -7.35 -23.30 35.62
CA LYS A 178 -7.26 -22.53 34.38
C LYS A 178 -8.62 -22.07 33.84
N ALA A 179 -9.62 -22.95 33.91
CA ALA A 179 -10.97 -22.66 33.42
C ALA A 179 -11.66 -21.58 34.26
N GLU A 180 -11.56 -21.69 35.60
CA GLU A 180 -12.15 -20.71 36.52
C GLU A 180 -11.43 -19.36 36.46
N ALA A 181 -10.11 -19.37 36.27
CA ALA A 181 -9.30 -18.17 36.08
C ALA A 181 -9.73 -17.42 34.80
N ILE A 182 -9.90 -18.11 33.68
CA ILE A 182 -10.36 -17.52 32.41
C ILE A 182 -11.79 -16.97 32.54
N LEU A 183 -12.70 -17.73 33.16
CA LEU A 183 -14.08 -17.29 33.37
C LEU A 183 -14.12 -16.01 34.22
N THR A 184 -13.38 -16.01 35.33
CA THR A 184 -13.30 -14.87 36.25
C THR A 184 -12.69 -13.64 35.57
N ALA A 185 -11.57 -13.83 34.85
CA ALA A 185 -10.92 -12.76 34.09
C ALA A 185 -11.86 -12.17 33.04
N SER A 186 -12.56 -13.02 32.28
CA SER A 186 -13.50 -12.60 31.24
C SER A 186 -14.64 -11.76 31.81
N VAL A 187 -15.27 -12.19 32.91
CA VAL A 187 -16.38 -11.46 33.54
C VAL A 187 -15.90 -10.11 34.10
N GLN A 188 -14.74 -10.06 34.75
CA GLN A 188 -14.20 -8.83 35.33
C GLN A 188 -13.74 -7.82 34.26
N ARG A 189 -13.23 -8.31 33.12
CA ARG A 189 -12.68 -7.47 32.05
C ARG A 189 -13.70 -7.09 30.98
N LEU A 190 -14.85 -7.76 30.90
CA LEU A 190 -15.89 -7.48 29.93
C LEU A 190 -16.29 -5.99 29.91
N ARG A 191 -16.61 -5.41 31.08
CA ARG A 191 -17.07 -4.02 31.16
C ARG A 191 -15.98 -3.01 30.73
N PRO A 192 -14.72 -3.08 31.22
CA PRO A 192 -13.64 -2.23 30.72
C PRO A 192 -13.34 -2.40 29.21
N ILE A 193 -13.35 -3.64 28.71
CA ILE A 193 -13.08 -3.93 27.29
C ILE A 193 -14.15 -3.30 26.41
N LEU A 194 -15.43 -3.51 26.74
CA LEU A 194 -16.56 -2.91 26.01
C LEU A 194 -16.53 -1.38 26.06
N MET A 195 -16.21 -0.78 27.21
CA MET A 195 -16.12 0.68 27.34
C MET A 195 -15.08 1.26 26.38
N THR A 196 -13.88 0.69 26.37
CA THR A 196 -12.80 1.22 25.53
C THR A 196 -13.03 0.94 24.05
N SER A 197 -13.51 -0.26 23.71
CA SER A 197 -13.79 -0.64 22.33
C SER A 197 -14.92 0.20 21.74
N THR A 198 -16.01 0.43 22.50
CA THR A 198 -17.11 1.32 22.09
C THR A 198 -16.64 2.76 21.93
N SER A 199 -15.79 3.25 22.84
CA SER A 199 -15.23 4.61 22.74
C SER A 199 -14.39 4.79 21.49
N THR A 200 -13.53 3.83 21.15
CA THR A 200 -12.73 3.86 19.92
C THR A 200 -13.62 3.74 18.68
N LEU A 201 -14.60 2.84 18.68
CA LEU A 201 -15.56 2.70 17.58
C LEU A 201 -16.31 4.01 17.31
N LEU A 202 -16.86 4.64 18.35
CA LEU A 202 -17.55 5.92 18.23
C LEU A 202 -16.61 7.06 17.82
N GLY A 203 -15.37 7.06 18.29
CA GLY A 203 -14.35 8.05 17.91
C GLY A 203 -13.90 7.94 16.45
N LEU A 204 -13.92 6.73 15.88
CA LEU A 204 -13.55 6.46 14.49
C LEU A 204 -14.74 6.53 13.52
N LEU A 205 -15.97 6.52 14.03
CA LEU A 205 -17.20 6.58 13.23
C LEU A 205 -17.23 7.79 12.27
N PRO A 206 -16.79 9.01 12.67
CA PRO A 206 -16.71 10.14 11.74
C PRO A 206 -15.76 9.93 10.55
N LEU A 207 -14.73 9.08 10.68
CA LEU A 207 -13.81 8.78 9.57
C LEU A 207 -14.50 7.95 8.47
N VAL A 208 -15.43 7.08 8.87
CA VAL A 208 -16.21 6.23 7.95
C VAL A 208 -17.19 7.08 7.11
N TYR A 209 -17.71 8.16 7.69
CA TYR A 209 -18.64 9.09 7.02
C TYR A 209 -17.95 10.38 6.53
N ALA A 210 -16.62 10.40 6.48
CA ALA A 210 -15.89 11.60 6.12
C ALA A 210 -16.16 12.02 4.67
N SER A 211 -16.40 13.32 4.45
CA SER A 211 -16.54 13.92 3.12
C SER A 211 -15.40 14.92 2.85
N GLY A 212 -15.24 15.32 1.58
CA GLY A 212 -14.22 16.28 1.15
C GLY A 212 -12.91 15.67 0.63
N GLU A 213 -11.86 16.48 0.52
CA GLU A 213 -10.55 16.04 0.04
C GLU A 213 -9.96 14.96 0.93
N GLY A 214 -9.36 13.93 0.32
CA GLY A 214 -8.79 12.79 1.03
C GLY A 214 -9.82 11.90 1.75
N ALA A 215 -11.12 12.06 1.48
CA ALA A 215 -12.18 11.25 2.09
C ALA A 215 -11.97 9.75 1.86
N ASN A 216 -11.66 9.33 0.62
CA ASN A 216 -11.44 7.93 0.28
C ASN A 216 -10.34 7.27 1.15
N SER A 217 -9.27 8.02 1.44
CA SER A 217 -8.19 7.56 2.32
C SER A 217 -8.64 7.39 3.76
N ARG A 218 -9.39 8.36 4.30
CA ARG A 218 -9.94 8.31 5.67
C ARG A 218 -10.98 7.20 5.83
N ILE A 219 -11.88 7.06 4.86
CA ILE A 219 -12.91 6.03 4.82
C ILE A 219 -12.26 4.64 4.81
N SER A 220 -11.26 4.42 3.97
CA SER A 220 -10.54 3.14 3.89
C SER A 220 -9.90 2.74 5.22
N MET A 221 -9.26 3.70 5.90
CA MET A 221 -8.69 3.47 7.22
C MET A 221 -9.78 3.22 8.27
N GLY A 222 -10.82 4.07 8.31
CA GLY A 222 -11.91 3.98 9.27
C GLY A 222 -12.66 2.65 9.20
N ILE A 223 -13.04 2.21 7.98
CA ILE A 223 -13.75 0.94 7.78
C ILE A 223 -12.90 -0.25 8.22
N SER A 224 -11.60 -0.26 7.88
CA SER A 224 -10.71 -1.35 8.27
C SER A 224 -10.62 -1.51 9.80
N VAL A 225 -10.49 -0.40 10.54
CA VAL A 225 -10.38 -0.43 12.00
C VAL A 225 -11.73 -0.74 12.64
N VAL A 226 -12.81 -0.07 12.22
CA VAL A 226 -14.15 -0.27 12.77
C VAL A 226 -14.64 -1.70 12.53
N GLY A 227 -14.52 -2.20 11.30
CA GLY A 227 -14.93 -3.55 10.94
C GLY A 227 -14.12 -4.62 11.68
N GLY A 228 -12.81 -4.44 11.81
CA GLY A 228 -11.97 -5.35 12.58
C GLY A 228 -12.30 -5.34 14.06
N MET A 229 -12.50 -4.16 14.65
CA MET A 229 -12.85 -4.01 16.05
C MET A 229 -14.19 -4.68 16.39
N LEU A 230 -15.21 -4.50 15.54
CA LEU A 230 -16.54 -5.10 15.72
C LEU A 230 -16.53 -6.63 15.76
N VAL A 231 -15.61 -7.27 15.03
CA VAL A 231 -15.48 -8.74 15.02
C VAL A 231 -14.60 -9.24 16.17
N SER A 232 -13.66 -8.42 16.63
CA SER A 232 -12.65 -8.80 17.64
C SER A 232 -13.03 -8.51 19.09
N THR A 233 -14.06 -7.68 19.32
CA THR A 233 -14.57 -7.28 20.65
C THR A 233 -15.78 -8.11 21.01
#